data_AF-A0A4Q3WX12-F1
#
_entry.id   AF-A0A4Q3WX12-F1
#
_cell.length_a   1.000
_cell.length_b   1.000
_cell.length_c   1.000
_cell.angle_alpha   90.00
_cell.angle_beta   90.00
_cell.angle_gamma   90.00
#
_symmetry.space_group_name_H-M   'P 1'
#
loop_
_entity.id
_entity.type
_entity.pdbx_description
1 polymer ?
#
loop_
_entity_poly.entity_id
_entity_poly.type
_entity_poly.pdbx_seq_one_letter_code
_entity_poly.pdbx_strand_id
1 'polypeptide(L)'
;MSFSYEFFSPAPEAATLNFALHALGFADAPRAERLLRSLAKSDEDKTALAQVLDDLLENLSRSAEPPRALLNLTNLADTAPNRAELFERLSQNPAARLRLTRLFSFSQALSDFVIRNLIGLETVFEGGQAFSRGELRRQARATVAELNGKPAFDALRRFRRAQTLRIGLIDLDCDSWRDAGDLAVVTRQISDLAQVVLETALELICGGDTTSFCVILMGKGGARELNYSSDVDLIFLSEGREDALKVGQTLVRELGEVSAAGQLYRVDMRLRPDGGNGALVTPFGYALSYYESYAAAWEWQALIKARVVAGDARLGRRFRRFTRQITWAKRADDGHLREVFEMKKRTEGTPDGMDTRNLKSGPGGIRDVEWIVQQLQMMIGPSHQRARAKSTLRALDILDEMDALSPDET
;
A
#
# COMPACT_ATOMS: atom_id res chain seq x y z
N MET A 1 12.83 -20.38 -33.62
CA MET A 1 14.25 -20.61 -33.26
C MET A 1 14.28 -20.73 -31.74
N SER A 2 14.79 -21.84 -31.21
CA SER A 2 14.99 -21.95 -29.76
C SER A 2 16.25 -21.16 -29.41
N PHE A 3 16.11 -20.11 -28.62
CA PHE A 3 17.23 -19.25 -28.22
C PHE A 3 18.22 -20.04 -27.35
N SER A 4 17.73 -21.01 -26.57
CA SER A 4 18.56 -21.94 -25.80
C SER A 4 19.60 -22.68 -26.64
N TYR A 5 19.23 -23.09 -27.86
CA TYR A 5 20.12 -23.81 -28.77
C TYR A 5 21.25 -22.91 -29.30
N GLU A 6 20.95 -21.66 -29.64
CA GLU A 6 21.97 -20.70 -30.08
C GLU A 6 22.83 -20.20 -28.92
N PHE A 7 22.25 -19.99 -27.74
CA PHE A 7 22.92 -19.40 -26.59
C PHE A 7 23.99 -20.31 -25.96
N PHE A 8 23.71 -21.61 -25.88
CA PHE A 8 24.63 -22.62 -25.35
C PHE A 8 25.43 -23.37 -26.43
N SER A 9 25.27 -23.00 -27.70
CA SER A 9 26.10 -23.53 -28.80
C SER A 9 27.58 -23.21 -28.56
N PRO A 10 28.51 -24.11 -28.89
CA PRO A 10 29.96 -23.87 -28.75
C PRO A 10 30.51 -22.73 -29.63
N ALA A 11 29.75 -22.27 -30.64
CA ALA A 11 30.11 -21.12 -31.47
C ALA A 11 28.86 -20.33 -31.94
N PRO A 12 28.20 -19.55 -31.06
CA PRO A 12 27.12 -18.65 -31.48
C PRO A 12 27.72 -17.52 -32.32
N GLU A 13 27.13 -17.20 -33.46
CA GLU A 13 27.47 -15.94 -34.14
C GLU A 13 27.03 -14.77 -33.26
N ALA A 14 28.00 -14.02 -32.72
CA ALA A 14 27.73 -12.90 -31.81
C ALA A 14 26.80 -11.83 -32.41
N ALA A 15 26.80 -11.68 -33.74
CA ALA A 15 25.88 -10.78 -34.44
C ALA A 15 24.42 -11.24 -34.34
N THR A 16 24.17 -12.54 -34.51
CA THR A 16 22.84 -13.17 -34.47
C THR A 16 22.24 -13.10 -33.07
N LEU A 17 23.05 -13.39 -32.03
CA LEU A 17 22.62 -13.31 -30.65
C LEU A 17 22.28 -11.87 -30.21
N ASN A 18 23.11 -10.90 -30.60
CA ASN A 18 22.85 -9.50 -30.30
C ASN A 18 21.58 -8.99 -31.00
N PHE A 19 21.36 -9.37 -32.27
CA PHE A 19 20.15 -9.04 -33.00
C PHE A 19 18.90 -9.61 -32.32
N ALA A 20 18.94 -10.87 -31.89
CA ALA A 20 17.84 -11.51 -31.18
C ALA A 20 17.53 -10.81 -29.83
N LEU A 21 18.55 -10.44 -29.05
CA LEU A 21 18.37 -9.70 -27.80
C LEU A 21 17.77 -8.30 -28.03
N HIS A 22 18.21 -7.59 -29.08
CA HIS A 22 17.59 -6.33 -29.46
C HIS A 22 16.12 -6.51 -29.84
N ALA A 23 15.79 -7.54 -30.62
CA ALA A 23 14.41 -7.86 -30.99
C ALA A 23 13.52 -8.20 -29.78
N LEU A 24 14.11 -8.73 -28.71
CA LEU A 24 13.45 -9.02 -27.43
C LEU A 24 13.36 -7.80 -26.49
N GLY A 25 13.74 -6.60 -26.95
CA GLY A 25 13.59 -5.36 -26.19
C GLY A 25 14.79 -4.99 -25.31
N PHE A 26 15.93 -5.67 -25.45
CA PHE A 26 17.17 -5.28 -24.77
C PHE A 26 17.95 -4.25 -25.60
N ALA A 27 17.83 -2.97 -25.24
CA ALA A 27 18.52 -1.89 -25.94
C ALA A 27 20.07 -1.96 -25.86
N ASP A 28 20.62 -2.59 -24.83
CA ASP A 28 22.06 -2.88 -24.68
C ASP A 28 22.27 -4.40 -24.72
N ALA A 29 22.26 -4.96 -25.94
CA ALA A 29 22.40 -6.39 -26.17
C ALA A 29 23.71 -6.98 -25.61
N PRO A 30 24.89 -6.34 -25.72
CA PRO A 30 26.12 -6.84 -25.11
C PRO A 30 26.03 -6.95 -23.59
N ARG A 31 25.37 -6.01 -22.92
CA ARG A 31 25.14 -6.10 -21.47
C ARG A 31 24.16 -7.21 -21.12
N ALA A 32 23.07 -7.35 -21.87
CA ALA A 32 22.09 -8.42 -21.66
C ALA A 32 22.74 -9.80 -21.85
N GLU A 33 23.57 -9.98 -22.88
CA GLU A 33 24.33 -11.21 -23.11
C GLU A 33 25.23 -11.55 -21.91
N ARG A 34 26.00 -10.58 -21.41
CA ARG A 34 26.86 -10.80 -20.22
C ARG A 34 26.06 -11.26 -19.00
N LEU A 35 24.90 -10.64 -18.75
CA LEU A 35 24.02 -11.01 -17.63
C LEU A 35 23.43 -12.41 -17.81
N LEU A 36 22.95 -12.75 -19.01
CA LEU A 36 22.44 -14.08 -19.32
C LEU A 36 23.53 -15.14 -19.14
N ARG A 37 24.76 -14.87 -19.59
CA ARG A 37 25.88 -15.82 -19.44
C ARG A 37 26.26 -16.00 -17.97
N SER A 38 26.10 -14.96 -17.15
CA SER A 38 26.37 -15.04 -15.71
C SER A 38 25.34 -15.84 -14.90
N LEU A 39 24.17 -16.14 -15.46
CA LEU A 39 23.12 -16.93 -14.80
C LEU A 39 23.56 -18.38 -14.54
N ALA A 40 24.45 -18.95 -15.34
CA ALA A 40 24.94 -20.31 -15.19
C ALA A 40 26.46 -20.35 -14.99
N LYS A 41 26.93 -20.93 -13.88
CA LYS A 41 28.37 -21.03 -13.55
C LYS A 41 28.92 -22.45 -13.67
N SER A 42 28.06 -23.46 -13.62
CA SER A 42 28.39 -24.88 -13.82
C SER A 42 27.66 -25.46 -15.04
N ASP A 43 28.04 -26.66 -15.49
CA ASP A 43 27.32 -27.36 -16.56
C ASP A 43 25.92 -27.83 -16.12
N GLU A 44 25.75 -28.09 -14.82
CA GLU A 44 24.45 -28.37 -14.20
C GLU A 44 23.53 -27.14 -14.30
N ASP A 45 24.03 -25.95 -13.94
CA ASP A 45 23.28 -24.69 -14.07
C ASP A 45 22.87 -24.44 -15.53
N LYS A 46 23.77 -24.70 -16.49
CA LYS A 46 23.48 -24.53 -17.93
C LYS A 46 22.36 -25.46 -18.37
N THR A 47 22.42 -26.71 -17.93
CA THR A 47 21.42 -27.73 -18.28
C THR A 47 20.04 -27.34 -17.73
N ALA A 48 19.97 -26.91 -16.47
CA ALA A 48 18.74 -26.44 -15.85
C ALA A 48 18.21 -25.15 -16.48
N LEU A 49 19.09 -24.16 -16.71
CA LEU A 49 18.73 -22.89 -17.35
C LEU A 49 18.19 -23.11 -18.77
N ALA A 50 18.78 -24.01 -19.55
CA ALA A 50 18.32 -24.32 -20.91
C ALA A 50 16.85 -24.77 -20.95
N GLN A 51 16.35 -25.42 -19.89
CA GLN A 51 14.94 -25.86 -19.81
C GLN A 51 13.94 -24.71 -19.68
N VAL A 52 14.39 -23.52 -19.25
CA VAL A 52 13.50 -22.39 -18.91
C VAL A 52 13.89 -21.08 -19.60
N LEU A 53 15.04 -21.04 -20.28
CA LEU A 53 15.60 -19.83 -20.85
C LEU A 53 14.68 -19.18 -21.89
N ASP A 54 14.11 -19.96 -22.80
CA ASP A 54 13.23 -19.44 -23.85
C ASP A 54 11.98 -18.77 -23.22
N ASP A 55 11.34 -19.43 -22.26
CA ASP A 55 10.18 -18.89 -21.54
C ASP A 55 10.53 -17.67 -20.68
N LEU A 56 11.71 -17.65 -20.07
CA LEU A 56 12.20 -16.49 -19.31
C LEU A 56 12.40 -15.29 -20.23
N LEU A 57 13.01 -15.49 -21.40
CA LEU A 57 13.24 -14.43 -22.37
C LEU A 57 11.93 -13.90 -22.94
N GLU A 58 10.97 -14.77 -23.22
CA GLU A 58 9.63 -14.35 -23.62
C GLU A 58 8.98 -13.45 -22.55
N ASN A 59 8.97 -13.90 -21.28
CA ASN A 59 8.40 -13.12 -20.19
C ASN A 59 9.15 -11.80 -19.94
N LEU A 60 10.48 -11.80 -19.99
CA LEU A 60 11.31 -10.62 -19.85
C LEU A 60 11.02 -9.61 -20.97
N SER A 61 10.89 -10.06 -22.22
CA SER A 61 10.62 -9.21 -23.38
C SER A 61 9.26 -8.49 -23.30
N ARG A 62 8.29 -9.10 -22.62
CA ARG A 62 6.96 -8.53 -22.38
C ARG A 62 6.88 -7.69 -21.09
N SER A 63 7.94 -7.64 -20.31
CA SER A 63 7.96 -6.90 -19.05
C SER A 63 8.14 -5.40 -19.29
N ALA A 64 7.73 -4.57 -18.33
CA ALA A 64 7.79 -3.11 -18.47
C ALA A 64 9.23 -2.57 -18.51
N GLU A 65 10.16 -3.23 -17.81
CA GLU A 65 11.58 -2.86 -17.71
C GLU A 65 12.47 -4.10 -17.84
N PRO A 66 12.63 -4.67 -19.05
CA PRO A 66 13.38 -5.92 -19.27
C PRO A 66 14.81 -5.91 -18.73
N PRO A 67 15.62 -4.83 -18.91
CA PRO A 67 16.97 -4.78 -18.36
C PRO A 67 17.01 -4.85 -16.83
N ARG A 68 16.06 -4.20 -16.14
CA ARG A 68 15.94 -4.27 -14.67
C ARG A 68 15.54 -5.66 -14.23
N ALA A 69 14.59 -6.28 -14.94
CA ALA A 69 14.11 -7.61 -14.62
C ALA A 69 15.22 -8.67 -14.74
N LEU A 70 16.00 -8.61 -15.83
CA LEU A 70 17.14 -9.50 -16.05
C LEU A 70 18.22 -9.31 -14.98
N LEU A 71 18.56 -8.06 -14.62
CA LEU A 71 19.53 -7.78 -13.57
C LEU A 71 19.10 -8.37 -12.21
N ASN A 72 17.83 -8.20 -11.84
CA ASN A 72 17.29 -8.75 -10.60
C ASN A 72 17.24 -10.29 -10.62
N LEU A 73 16.99 -10.91 -11.79
CA LEU A 73 17.10 -12.35 -11.97
C LEU A 73 18.53 -12.86 -11.76
N THR A 74 19.53 -12.17 -12.31
CA THR A 74 20.95 -12.48 -12.06
C THR A 74 21.28 -12.38 -10.58
N ASN A 75 20.84 -11.31 -9.90
CA ASN A 75 21.05 -11.14 -8.47
C ASN A 75 20.39 -12.25 -7.65
N LEU A 76 19.18 -12.69 -8.02
CA LEU A 76 18.53 -13.83 -7.37
C LEU A 76 19.31 -15.12 -7.57
N ALA A 77 19.75 -15.40 -8.80
CA ALA A 77 20.56 -16.59 -9.08
C ALA A 77 21.89 -16.56 -8.30
N ASP A 78 22.47 -15.38 -8.06
CA ASP A 78 23.69 -15.23 -7.26
C ASP A 78 23.50 -15.46 -5.77
N THR A 79 22.30 -15.18 -5.23
CA THR A 79 21.97 -15.42 -3.82
C THR A 79 21.28 -16.76 -3.56
N ALA A 80 20.83 -17.46 -4.61
CA ALA A 80 20.19 -18.76 -4.51
C ALA A 80 21.15 -19.81 -3.92
N PRO A 81 20.72 -20.62 -2.93
CA PRO A 81 21.52 -21.72 -2.40
C PRO A 81 21.94 -22.73 -3.47
N ASN A 82 21.05 -22.99 -4.44
CA ASN A 82 21.28 -23.83 -5.60
C ASN A 82 20.65 -23.19 -6.85
N ARG A 83 21.47 -22.86 -7.85
CA ARG A 83 21.02 -22.22 -9.11
C ARG A 83 20.27 -23.19 -10.01
N ALA A 84 20.76 -24.41 -10.17
CA ALA A 84 20.12 -25.43 -10.98
C ALA A 84 18.70 -25.72 -10.47
N GLU A 85 18.55 -25.94 -9.16
CA GLU A 85 17.24 -26.15 -8.54
C GLU A 85 16.30 -24.95 -8.73
N LEU A 86 16.80 -23.71 -8.62
CA LEU A 86 16.00 -22.52 -8.91
C LEU A 86 15.45 -22.54 -10.35
N PHE A 87 16.30 -22.84 -11.33
CA PHE A 87 15.88 -22.88 -12.74
C PHE A 87 14.93 -24.04 -13.04
N GLU A 88 15.13 -25.22 -12.45
CA GLU A 88 14.21 -26.35 -12.55
C GLU A 88 12.84 -26.02 -11.95
N ARG A 89 12.79 -25.39 -10.77
CA ARG A 89 11.53 -24.95 -10.18
C ARG A 89 10.81 -23.91 -11.04
N LEU A 90 11.56 -22.98 -11.65
CA LEU A 90 11.00 -22.00 -12.57
C LEU A 90 10.52 -22.62 -13.89
N SER A 91 11.14 -23.71 -14.36
CA SER A 91 10.70 -24.45 -15.54
C SER A 91 9.36 -25.14 -15.28
N GLN A 92 9.19 -25.70 -14.08
CA GLN A 92 7.99 -26.42 -13.66
C GLN A 92 6.82 -25.52 -13.25
N ASN A 93 7.05 -24.22 -12.97
CA ASN A 93 6.01 -23.31 -12.50
C ASN A 93 5.92 -22.02 -13.36
N PRO A 94 5.14 -22.04 -14.46
CA PRO A 94 4.97 -20.89 -15.34
C PRO A 94 4.40 -19.65 -14.64
N ALA A 95 3.51 -19.82 -13.67
CA ALA A 95 2.91 -18.72 -12.92
C ALA A 95 3.96 -18.01 -12.04
N ALA A 96 4.78 -18.77 -11.31
CA ALA A 96 5.88 -18.22 -10.52
C ALA A 96 6.89 -17.47 -11.40
N ARG A 97 7.22 -18.03 -12.57
CA ARG A 97 8.12 -17.40 -13.54
C ARG A 97 7.57 -16.07 -14.05
N LEU A 98 6.28 -15.99 -14.36
CA LEU A 98 5.63 -14.75 -14.77
C LEU A 98 5.58 -13.72 -13.63
N ARG A 99 5.21 -14.15 -12.41
CA ARG A 99 5.22 -13.28 -11.22
C ARG A 99 6.60 -12.71 -10.95
N LEU A 100 7.64 -13.55 -11.01
CA LEU A 100 9.01 -13.15 -10.74
C LEU A 100 9.48 -12.08 -11.75
N THR A 101 9.27 -12.32 -13.04
CA THR A 101 9.64 -11.37 -14.10
C THR A 101 8.86 -10.06 -13.99
N ARG A 102 7.53 -10.12 -13.75
CA ARG A 102 6.71 -8.93 -13.46
C ARG A 102 7.24 -8.18 -12.23
N LEU A 103 7.41 -8.85 -11.10
CA LEU A 103 7.90 -8.27 -9.85
C LEU A 103 9.24 -7.54 -10.04
N PHE A 104 10.18 -8.22 -10.69
CA PHE A 104 11.52 -7.70 -10.99
C PHE A 104 11.49 -6.52 -11.96
N SER A 105 10.47 -6.45 -12.82
CA SER A 105 10.24 -5.35 -13.74
C SER A 105 9.44 -4.19 -13.17
N PHE A 106 8.72 -4.33 -12.05
CA PHE A 106 7.83 -3.29 -11.50
C PHE A 106 8.34 -2.70 -10.19
N SER A 107 8.88 -3.51 -9.27
CA SER A 107 9.18 -3.07 -7.90
C SER A 107 10.58 -3.46 -7.45
N GLN A 108 11.52 -2.50 -7.45
CA GLN A 108 12.87 -2.75 -6.94
C GLN A 108 12.86 -3.10 -5.45
N ALA A 109 12.03 -2.44 -4.63
CA ALA A 109 11.99 -2.66 -3.19
C ALA A 109 11.52 -4.08 -2.81
N LEU A 110 10.59 -4.66 -3.58
CA LEU A 110 10.14 -6.04 -3.41
C LEU A 110 11.11 -7.04 -4.05
N SER A 111 11.73 -6.69 -5.18
CA SER A 111 12.79 -7.50 -5.79
C SER A 111 13.93 -7.72 -4.81
N ASP A 112 14.41 -6.63 -4.21
CA ASP A 112 15.40 -6.60 -3.13
C ASP A 112 15.02 -7.46 -1.93
N PHE A 113 13.73 -7.56 -1.62
CA PHE A 113 13.24 -8.39 -0.54
C PHE A 113 13.36 -9.87 -0.89
N VAL A 114 12.87 -10.25 -2.07
CA VAL A 114 12.89 -11.64 -2.57
C VAL A 114 14.32 -12.15 -2.75
N ILE A 115 15.20 -11.34 -3.35
CA ILE A 115 16.61 -11.69 -3.58
C ILE A 115 17.33 -12.01 -2.26
N ARG A 116 16.98 -11.33 -1.16
CA ARG A 116 17.64 -11.47 0.14
C ARG A 116 16.90 -12.41 1.11
N ASN A 117 15.78 -13.01 0.71
CA ASN A 117 14.92 -13.75 1.63
C ASN A 117 14.23 -14.95 0.95
N LEU A 118 14.61 -16.16 1.36
CA LEU A 118 14.04 -17.41 0.83
C LEU A 118 12.53 -17.52 1.04
N ILE A 119 12.00 -17.07 2.19
CA ILE A 119 10.55 -17.07 2.44
C ILE A 119 9.84 -16.15 1.43
N GLY A 120 10.48 -15.02 1.09
CA GLY A 120 9.99 -14.14 0.03
C GLY A 120 9.93 -14.85 -1.33
N LEU A 121 10.96 -15.61 -1.68
CA LEU A 121 10.98 -16.41 -2.91
C LEU A 121 9.87 -17.48 -2.91
N GLU A 122 9.71 -18.23 -1.82
CA GLU A 122 8.61 -19.20 -1.69
C GLU A 122 7.23 -18.55 -1.87
N THR A 123 7.04 -17.36 -1.32
CA THR A 123 5.79 -16.59 -1.51
C THR A 123 5.54 -16.27 -2.99
N VAL A 124 6.59 -16.03 -3.80
CA VAL A 124 6.44 -15.82 -5.25
C VAL A 124 6.00 -17.11 -5.96
N PHE A 125 6.55 -18.25 -5.54
CA PHE A 125 6.16 -19.56 -6.08
C PHE A 125 4.72 -19.93 -5.75
N GLU A 126 4.28 -19.65 -4.52
CA GLU A 126 2.90 -19.88 -4.06
C GLU A 126 1.91 -18.89 -4.70
N GLY A 127 2.31 -17.63 -4.81
CA GLY A 127 1.46 -16.54 -5.30
C GLY A 127 0.81 -15.71 -4.18
N GLY A 128 0.20 -14.60 -4.59
CA GLY A 128 -0.56 -13.75 -3.69
C GLY A 128 -1.94 -14.34 -3.40
N GLN A 129 -2.40 -14.23 -2.16
CA GLN A 129 -3.77 -14.60 -1.77
C GLN A 129 -4.34 -13.61 -0.78
N ALA A 130 -5.62 -13.26 -0.87
CA ALA A 130 -6.24 -12.31 0.06
C ALA A 130 -6.42 -12.94 1.45
N PHE A 131 -6.04 -12.19 2.50
CA PHE A 131 -6.28 -12.62 3.89
C PHE A 131 -7.37 -11.78 4.54
N SER A 132 -8.16 -12.43 5.40
CA SER A 132 -9.02 -11.70 6.31
C SER A 132 -8.19 -10.92 7.34
N ARG A 133 -8.74 -9.83 7.85
CA ARG A 133 -8.12 -9.08 8.95
C ARG A 133 -7.86 -9.96 10.19
N GLY A 134 -8.71 -10.96 10.44
CA GLY A 134 -8.53 -11.89 11.56
C GLY A 134 -7.29 -12.77 11.41
N GLU A 135 -7.02 -13.25 10.19
CA GLU A 135 -5.82 -14.02 9.88
C GLU A 135 -4.56 -13.16 9.97
N LEU A 136 -4.57 -11.96 9.38
CA LEU A 136 -3.47 -11.01 9.50
C LEU A 136 -3.13 -10.71 10.97
N ARG A 137 -4.16 -10.47 11.79
CA ARG A 137 -3.98 -10.22 13.24
C ARG A 137 -3.35 -11.41 13.95
N ARG A 138 -3.82 -12.63 13.67
CA ARG A 138 -3.27 -13.85 14.27
C ARG A 138 -1.79 -14.02 13.90
N GLN A 139 -1.45 -13.84 12.62
CA GLN A 139 -0.07 -13.95 12.14
C GLN A 139 0.83 -12.85 12.75
N ALA A 140 0.36 -11.60 12.81
CA ALA A 140 1.11 -10.49 13.41
C ALA A 140 1.40 -10.74 14.90
N ARG A 141 0.40 -11.16 15.66
CA ARG A 141 0.56 -11.48 17.10
C ARG A 141 1.49 -12.66 17.31
N ALA A 142 1.36 -13.72 16.52
CA ALA A 142 2.27 -14.87 16.57
C ALA A 142 3.73 -14.46 16.29
N THR A 143 3.93 -13.53 15.34
CA THR A 143 5.27 -13.02 14.98
C THR A 143 5.97 -12.31 16.15
N VAL A 144 5.21 -11.72 17.09
CA VAL A 144 5.75 -10.91 18.19
C VAL A 144 5.53 -11.51 19.58
N ALA A 145 4.88 -12.68 19.69
CA ALA A 145 4.35 -13.22 20.94
C ALA A 145 5.36 -13.36 22.09
N GLU A 146 6.64 -13.53 21.77
CA GLU A 146 7.74 -13.73 22.74
C GLU A 146 8.83 -12.65 22.63
N LEU A 147 8.54 -11.57 21.90
CA LEU A 147 9.48 -10.49 21.65
C LEU A 147 9.02 -9.23 22.35
N ASN A 148 9.97 -8.41 22.78
CA ASN A 148 9.70 -7.09 23.37
C ASN A 148 10.64 -6.04 22.78
N GLY A 149 10.26 -4.77 22.93
CA GLY A 149 11.09 -3.64 22.50
C GLY A 149 11.51 -3.73 21.02
N LYS A 150 12.76 -3.34 20.74
CA LYS A 150 13.29 -3.28 19.36
C LYS A 150 13.17 -4.61 18.59
N PRO A 151 13.51 -5.79 19.15
CA PRO A 151 13.29 -7.07 18.47
C PRO A 151 11.84 -7.30 17.99
N ALA A 152 10.84 -6.95 18.81
CA ALA A 152 9.42 -7.10 18.44
C ALA A 152 9.05 -6.18 17.27
N PHE A 153 9.47 -4.92 17.31
CA PHE A 153 9.21 -3.97 16.23
C PHE A 153 9.94 -4.33 14.94
N ASP A 154 11.17 -4.81 15.01
CA ASP A 154 11.88 -5.30 13.82
C ASP A 154 11.22 -6.57 13.24
N ALA A 155 10.67 -7.44 14.08
CA ALA A 155 9.85 -8.57 13.62
C ALA A 155 8.55 -8.09 12.94
N LEU A 156 7.88 -7.08 13.51
CA LEU A 156 6.68 -6.49 12.92
C LEU A 156 6.98 -5.78 11.58
N ARG A 157 8.15 -5.15 11.43
CA ARG A 157 8.63 -4.57 10.15
C ARG A 157 8.82 -5.64 9.08
N ARG A 158 9.46 -6.76 9.43
CA ARG A 158 9.60 -7.92 8.53
C ARG A 158 8.25 -8.52 8.16
N PHE A 159 7.34 -8.67 9.13
CA PHE A 159 5.97 -9.12 8.89
C PHE A 159 5.26 -8.21 7.89
N ARG A 160 5.26 -6.89 8.11
CA ARG A 160 4.67 -5.93 7.16
C ARG A 160 5.26 -6.12 5.76
N ARG A 161 6.58 -6.20 5.62
CA ARG A 161 7.25 -6.35 4.32
C ARG A 161 6.84 -7.63 3.60
N ALA A 162 6.77 -8.75 4.32
CA ALA A 162 6.29 -10.03 3.77
C ALA A 162 4.82 -9.94 3.32
N GLN A 163 3.95 -9.31 4.11
CA GLN A 163 2.55 -9.09 3.72
C GLN A 163 2.41 -8.12 2.54
N THR A 164 3.27 -7.10 2.43
CA THR A 164 3.31 -6.22 1.27
C THR A 164 3.70 -6.98 0.00
N LEU A 165 4.65 -7.93 0.08
CA LEU A 165 4.97 -8.82 -1.05
C LEU A 165 3.74 -9.65 -1.44
N ARG A 166 3.08 -10.32 -0.48
CA ARG A 166 1.87 -11.10 -0.73
C ARG A 166 0.80 -10.27 -1.45
N ILE A 167 0.55 -9.04 -0.98
CA ILE A 167 -0.44 -8.16 -1.60
C ILE A 167 0.02 -7.71 -2.99
N GLY A 168 1.30 -7.39 -3.16
CA GLY A 168 1.90 -7.10 -4.47
C GLY A 168 1.74 -8.24 -5.47
N LEU A 169 1.77 -9.49 -5.01
CA LEU A 169 1.55 -10.63 -5.91
C LEU A 169 0.07 -10.79 -6.30
N ILE A 170 -0.89 -10.36 -5.48
CA ILE A 170 -2.30 -10.27 -5.90
C ILE A 170 -2.43 -9.23 -7.01
N ASP A 171 -1.82 -8.06 -6.81
CA ASP A 171 -1.81 -6.95 -7.77
C ASP A 171 -1.17 -7.37 -9.11
N LEU A 172 -0.02 -8.07 -9.07
CA LEU A 172 0.68 -8.53 -10.27
C LEU A 172 0.00 -9.71 -10.99
N ASP A 173 -0.86 -10.45 -10.31
CA ASP A 173 -1.67 -11.54 -10.90
C ASP A 173 -2.96 -11.01 -11.55
N CYS A 174 -3.34 -9.76 -11.32
CA CYS A 174 -4.47 -9.14 -12.01
C CYS A 174 -4.14 -8.89 -13.50
N ASP A 175 -4.84 -9.58 -14.39
CA ASP A 175 -4.64 -9.45 -15.85
C ASP A 175 -5.17 -8.12 -16.40
N SER A 176 -6.08 -7.45 -15.70
CA SER A 176 -6.59 -6.13 -16.08
C SER A 176 -7.10 -5.33 -14.88
N TRP A 177 -6.76 -4.03 -14.84
CA TRP A 177 -7.31 -3.07 -13.86
C TRP A 177 -8.60 -2.38 -14.32
N ARG A 178 -9.25 -2.90 -15.37
CA ARG A 178 -10.49 -2.32 -15.89
C ARG A 178 -11.66 -2.51 -14.92
N ASP A 179 -11.62 -3.54 -14.09
CA ASP A 179 -12.65 -3.81 -13.09
C ASP A 179 -12.26 -3.21 -11.73
N ALA A 180 -13.09 -2.30 -11.21
CA ALA A 180 -12.87 -1.64 -9.91
C ALA A 180 -12.77 -2.64 -8.72
N GLY A 181 -13.26 -3.86 -8.90
CA GLY A 181 -13.22 -4.94 -7.91
C GLY A 181 -11.79 -5.31 -7.48
N ASP A 182 -10.87 -5.39 -8.44
CA ASP A 182 -9.48 -5.80 -8.17
C ASP A 182 -8.74 -4.73 -7.37
N LEU A 183 -8.93 -3.46 -7.72
CA LEU A 183 -8.36 -2.33 -6.97
C LEU A 183 -8.92 -2.25 -5.56
N ALA A 184 -10.22 -2.50 -5.39
CA ALA A 184 -10.85 -2.53 -4.09
C ALA A 184 -10.31 -3.68 -3.21
N VAL A 185 -9.92 -4.82 -3.80
CA VAL A 185 -9.28 -5.92 -3.06
C VAL A 185 -7.89 -5.50 -2.58
N VAL A 186 -7.03 -4.99 -3.45
CA VAL A 186 -5.65 -4.62 -3.10
C VAL A 186 -5.62 -3.50 -2.05
N THR A 187 -6.34 -2.41 -2.29
CA THR A 187 -6.37 -1.27 -1.35
C THR A 187 -6.96 -1.64 0.01
N ARG A 188 -7.94 -2.55 0.05
CA ARG A 188 -8.47 -3.11 1.29
C ARG A 188 -7.44 -3.95 2.03
N GLN A 189 -6.70 -4.80 1.33
CA GLN A 189 -5.64 -5.62 1.93
C GLN A 189 -4.53 -4.74 2.53
N ILE A 190 -4.09 -3.70 1.82
CA ILE A 190 -3.11 -2.72 2.33
C ILE A 190 -3.66 -2.03 3.59
N SER A 191 -4.93 -1.65 3.56
CA SER A 191 -5.56 -0.93 4.68
C SER A 191 -5.81 -1.79 5.92
N ASP A 192 -6.13 -3.07 5.72
CA ASP A 192 -6.27 -4.04 6.79
C ASP A 192 -4.92 -4.39 7.41
N LEU A 193 -3.86 -4.49 6.58
CA LEU A 193 -2.50 -4.65 7.07
C LEU A 193 -2.07 -3.45 7.92
N ALA A 194 -2.34 -2.21 7.48
CA ALA A 194 -2.05 -1.01 8.26
C ALA A 194 -2.78 -1.01 9.60
N GLN A 195 -4.07 -1.37 9.62
CA GLN A 195 -4.81 -1.53 10.87
C GLN A 195 -4.17 -2.57 11.80
N VAL A 196 -3.85 -3.77 11.29
CA VAL A 196 -3.28 -4.84 12.11
C VAL A 196 -1.92 -4.43 12.69
N VAL A 197 -1.07 -3.77 11.89
CA VAL A 197 0.21 -3.24 12.39
C VAL A 197 0.00 -2.20 13.48
N LEU A 198 -0.97 -1.30 13.33
CA LEU A 198 -1.30 -0.30 14.36
C LEU A 198 -1.83 -0.95 15.65
N GLU A 199 -2.70 -1.96 15.53
CA GLU A 199 -3.21 -2.75 16.66
C GLU A 199 -2.06 -3.42 17.42
N THR A 200 -1.22 -4.19 16.71
CA THR A 200 -0.10 -4.92 17.31
C THR A 200 0.97 -3.98 17.89
N ALA A 201 1.29 -2.88 17.22
CA ALA A 201 2.24 -1.89 17.73
C ALA A 201 1.74 -1.25 19.03
N LEU A 202 0.46 -0.86 19.11
CA LEU A 202 -0.12 -0.30 20.32
C LEU A 202 -0.13 -1.32 21.47
N GLU A 203 -0.48 -2.58 21.18
CA GLU A 203 -0.46 -3.67 22.15
C GLU A 203 0.95 -3.90 22.74
N LEU A 204 1.99 -3.87 21.91
CA LEU A 204 3.39 -3.99 22.36
C LEU A 204 3.80 -2.83 23.28
N ILE A 205 3.36 -1.60 22.97
CA ILE A 205 3.70 -0.42 23.77
C ILE A 205 2.99 -0.43 25.13
N CYS A 206 1.74 -0.85 25.14
CA CYS A 206 0.90 -0.82 26.32
C CYS A 206 0.94 -2.10 27.16
N GLY A 207 1.74 -3.11 26.76
CA GLY A 207 1.73 -4.43 27.43
C GLY A 207 0.37 -5.12 27.36
N GLY A 208 -0.40 -4.86 26.30
CA GLY A 208 -1.75 -5.39 26.10
C GLY A 208 -2.90 -4.53 26.67
N ASP A 209 -2.64 -3.65 27.64
CA ASP A 209 -3.69 -2.79 28.21
C ASP A 209 -3.82 -1.46 27.46
N THR A 210 -4.69 -1.45 26.46
CA THR A 210 -4.98 -0.27 25.65
C THR A 210 -6.15 0.56 26.16
N THR A 211 -6.62 0.31 27.39
CA THR A 211 -7.73 1.05 28.01
C THR A 211 -7.44 2.55 28.01
N SER A 212 -8.49 3.34 27.81
CA SER A 212 -8.42 4.81 27.84
C SER A 212 -7.52 5.45 26.77
N PHE A 213 -7.09 4.71 25.75
CA PHE A 213 -6.36 5.25 24.58
C PHE A 213 -6.94 4.67 23.29
N CYS A 214 -7.15 5.49 22.26
CA CYS A 214 -7.74 5.06 20.99
C CYS A 214 -7.04 5.70 19.79
N VAL A 215 -6.84 4.92 18.74
CA VAL A 215 -6.26 5.36 17.47
C VAL A 215 -7.34 5.42 16.40
N ILE A 216 -7.48 6.59 15.79
CA ILE A 216 -8.35 6.83 14.64
C ILE A 216 -7.47 6.95 13.40
N LEU A 217 -7.76 6.13 12.40
CA LEU A 217 -7.17 6.24 11.06
C LEU A 217 -8.10 7.08 10.18
N MET A 218 -7.53 8.11 9.59
CA MET A 218 -8.19 9.12 8.77
C MET A 218 -7.89 8.88 7.29
N GLY A 219 -8.44 9.73 6.42
CA GLY A 219 -8.10 9.74 5.00
C GLY A 219 -8.28 8.38 4.31
N LYS A 220 -7.34 8.03 3.43
CA LYS A 220 -7.37 6.78 2.66
C LYS A 220 -7.38 5.54 3.56
N GLY A 221 -6.60 5.55 4.65
CA GLY A 221 -6.62 4.46 5.64
C GLY A 221 -7.99 4.28 6.29
N GLY A 222 -8.64 5.38 6.63
CA GLY A 222 -9.97 5.39 7.19
C GLY A 222 -11.03 4.83 6.24
N ALA A 223 -10.91 5.16 4.95
CA ALA A 223 -11.76 4.67 3.87
C ALA A 223 -11.48 3.23 3.39
N ARG A 224 -10.35 2.63 3.83
CA ARG A 224 -9.80 1.37 3.32
C ARG A 224 -9.34 1.44 1.86
N GLU A 225 -8.72 2.57 1.51
CA GLU A 225 -8.25 2.94 0.17
C GLU A 225 -6.74 3.26 0.15
N LEU A 226 -5.95 2.72 1.09
CA LEU A 226 -4.50 2.94 1.11
C LEU A 226 -3.83 2.35 -0.13
N ASN A 227 -2.82 3.06 -0.62
CA ASN A 227 -1.87 2.56 -1.61
C ASN A 227 -0.51 2.24 -0.97
N TYR A 228 0.41 1.63 -1.72
CA TYR A 228 1.70 1.14 -1.20
C TYR A 228 2.59 2.20 -0.52
N SER A 229 2.51 3.45 -0.96
CA SER A 229 3.32 4.56 -0.45
C SER A 229 2.49 5.54 0.38
N SER A 230 1.29 5.16 0.82
CA SER A 230 0.45 6.06 1.62
C SER A 230 1.01 6.24 3.03
N ASP A 231 0.94 7.47 3.51
CA ASP A 231 1.10 7.77 4.93
C ASP A 231 -0.13 7.27 5.69
N VAL A 232 0.03 7.01 6.99
CA VAL A 232 -1.11 6.77 7.88
C VAL A 232 -1.47 8.07 8.58
N ASP A 233 -2.62 8.62 8.21
CA ASP A 233 -3.19 9.81 8.86
C ASP A 233 -3.86 9.40 10.18
N LEU A 234 -3.31 9.80 11.33
CA LEU A 234 -3.74 9.34 12.64
C LEU A 234 -4.22 10.48 13.55
N ILE A 235 -5.22 10.16 14.38
CA ILE A 235 -5.60 10.95 15.56
C ILE A 235 -5.54 10.01 16.77
N PHE A 236 -4.92 10.47 17.85
CA PHE A 236 -4.90 9.77 19.13
C PHE A 236 -5.84 10.45 20.11
N LEU A 237 -6.71 9.64 20.73
CA LEU A 237 -7.65 10.08 21.75
C LEU A 237 -7.33 9.39 23.06
N SER A 238 -7.43 10.11 24.17
CA SER A 238 -7.26 9.54 25.51
C SER A 238 -8.31 10.06 26.49
N GLU A 239 -8.74 9.22 27.43
CA GLU A 239 -9.66 9.60 28.51
C GLU A 239 -9.16 9.05 29.85
N GLY A 240 -8.50 9.90 30.65
CA GLY A 240 -8.04 9.54 32.00
C GLY A 240 -6.81 8.64 32.08
N ARG A 241 -6.04 8.48 30.99
CA ARG A 241 -4.79 7.73 30.98
C ARG A 241 -3.59 8.65 31.22
N GLU A 242 -2.83 8.39 32.28
CA GLU A 242 -1.69 9.23 32.73
C GLU A 242 -0.49 9.20 31.77
N ASP A 243 -0.14 8.03 31.23
CA ASP A 243 0.99 7.83 30.32
C ASP A 243 0.64 8.04 28.84
N ALA A 244 -0.54 8.58 28.54
CA ALA A 244 -1.07 8.66 27.17
C ALA A 244 -0.13 9.36 26.18
N LEU A 245 0.50 10.47 26.59
CA LEU A 245 1.47 11.18 25.76
C LEU A 245 2.68 10.31 25.42
N LYS A 246 3.21 9.57 26.40
CA LYS A 246 4.35 8.66 26.21
C LYS A 246 4.00 7.53 25.25
N VAL A 247 2.78 6.97 25.36
CA VAL A 247 2.26 5.97 24.42
C VAL A 247 2.19 6.54 23.01
N GLY A 248 1.59 7.72 22.84
CA GLY A 248 1.46 8.37 21.53
C GLY A 248 2.81 8.70 20.88
N GLN A 249 3.76 9.25 21.63
CA GLN A 249 5.11 9.55 21.15
C GLN A 249 5.86 8.28 20.76
N THR A 250 5.75 7.22 21.57
CA THR A 250 6.36 5.92 21.29
C THR A 250 5.77 5.31 20.03
N LEU A 251 4.45 5.35 19.86
CA LEU A 251 3.79 4.81 18.67
C LEU A 251 4.22 5.54 17.39
N VAL A 252 4.26 6.87 17.40
CA VAL A 252 4.76 7.65 16.24
C VAL A 252 6.21 7.30 15.92
N ARG A 253 7.08 7.22 16.94
CA ARG A 253 8.49 6.87 16.76
C ARG A 253 8.65 5.48 16.15
N GLU A 254 8.04 4.45 16.74
CA GLU A 254 8.20 3.06 16.28
C GLU A 254 7.61 2.84 14.89
N LEU A 255 6.50 3.52 14.57
CA LEU A 255 5.94 3.47 13.21
C LEU A 255 6.90 4.09 12.19
N GLY A 256 7.45 5.26 12.51
CA GLY A 256 8.29 6.06 11.62
C GLY A 256 9.77 5.66 11.54
N GLU A 257 10.30 4.93 12.52
CA GLU A 257 11.71 4.52 12.54
C GLU A 257 12.05 3.64 11.32
N VAL A 258 13.13 4.03 10.63
CA VAL A 258 13.74 3.27 9.54
C VAL A 258 14.89 2.45 10.12
N SER A 259 14.78 1.12 10.03
CA SER A 259 15.83 0.19 10.45
C SER A 259 16.23 -0.73 9.29
N ALA A 260 17.23 -1.61 9.50
CA ALA A 260 17.56 -2.66 8.54
C ALA A 260 16.39 -3.62 8.25
N ALA A 261 15.42 -3.73 9.18
CA ALA A 261 14.19 -4.48 8.99
C ALA A 261 13.14 -3.73 8.14
N GLY A 262 13.36 -2.45 7.85
CA GLY A 262 12.48 -1.57 7.09
C GLY A 262 11.83 -0.48 7.94
N GLN A 263 10.68 0.01 7.48
CA GLN A 263 9.84 0.99 8.19
C GLN A 263 8.41 0.44 8.25
N LEU A 264 7.68 0.72 9.34
CA LEU A 264 6.27 0.37 9.41
C LEU A 264 5.45 1.34 8.55
N TYR A 265 5.32 2.61 8.96
CA TYR A 265 4.60 3.61 8.19
C TYR A 265 5.16 5.00 8.46
N ARG A 266 5.14 5.85 7.44
CA ARG A 266 5.19 7.30 7.66
C ARG A 266 3.87 7.72 8.30
N VAL A 267 3.95 8.54 9.34
CA VAL A 267 2.78 8.96 10.13
C VAL A 267 2.50 10.43 9.88
N ASP A 268 1.24 10.74 9.58
CA ASP A 268 0.75 12.12 9.51
C ASP A 268 -0.24 12.37 10.64
N MET A 269 0.02 13.37 11.48
CA MET A 269 -0.82 13.74 12.63
C MET A 269 -1.60 15.04 12.38
N ARG A 270 -1.56 15.63 11.18
CA ARG A 270 -2.07 16.98 10.91
C ARG A 270 -3.59 17.11 10.95
N LEU A 271 -4.33 16.00 10.89
CA LEU A 271 -5.79 15.98 10.95
C LEU A 271 -6.37 15.94 12.38
N ARG A 272 -5.52 15.95 13.42
CA ARG A 272 -5.97 16.05 14.82
C ARG A 272 -6.50 17.47 15.12
N PRO A 273 -7.34 17.64 16.15
CA PRO A 273 -7.77 18.96 16.61
C PRO A 273 -6.61 19.95 16.76
N ASP A 274 -6.81 21.18 16.28
CA ASP A 274 -5.80 22.26 16.20
C ASP A 274 -4.59 21.95 15.29
N GLY A 275 -4.67 20.88 14.49
CA GLY A 275 -3.68 20.48 13.51
C GLY A 275 -2.27 20.34 14.10
N GLY A 276 -1.28 20.94 13.44
CA GLY A 276 0.12 20.91 13.87
C GLY A 276 0.37 21.52 15.26
N ASN A 277 -0.47 22.47 15.69
CA ASN A 277 -0.34 23.17 16.96
C ASN A 277 -1.07 22.45 18.12
N GLY A 278 -1.91 21.47 17.81
CA GLY A 278 -2.64 20.69 18.81
C GLY A 278 -1.79 19.67 19.53
N ALA A 279 -2.27 19.24 20.70
CA ALA A 279 -1.68 18.14 21.47
C ALA A 279 -1.59 16.86 20.61
N LEU A 280 -0.47 16.14 20.71
CA LEU A 280 -0.28 14.88 19.96
C LEU A 280 -1.35 13.84 20.31
N VAL A 281 -1.74 13.79 21.58
CA VAL A 281 -2.83 12.96 22.09
C VAL A 281 -3.90 13.88 22.61
N THR A 282 -5.05 13.88 21.93
CA THR A 282 -6.15 14.78 22.24
C THR A 282 -6.99 14.21 23.40
N PRO A 283 -7.21 14.98 24.49
CA PRO A 283 -8.16 14.57 25.52
C PRO A 283 -9.56 14.38 24.93
N PHE A 284 -10.24 13.29 25.26
CA PHE A 284 -11.50 12.91 24.64
C PHE A 284 -12.57 13.99 24.77
N GLY A 285 -12.77 14.56 25.96
CA GLY A 285 -13.72 15.65 26.18
C GLY A 285 -13.42 16.88 25.31
N TYR A 286 -12.13 17.26 25.21
CA TYR A 286 -11.71 18.37 24.36
C TYR A 286 -11.99 18.10 22.88
N ALA A 287 -11.71 16.88 22.39
CA ALA A 287 -12.01 16.52 21.01
C ALA A 287 -13.50 16.70 20.67
N LEU A 288 -14.41 16.35 21.59
CA LEU A 288 -15.84 16.56 21.37
C LEU A 288 -16.18 18.05 21.29
N SER A 289 -15.76 18.84 22.28
CA SER A 289 -16.00 20.29 22.30
C SER A 289 -15.40 21.00 21.09
N TYR A 290 -14.21 20.56 20.64
CA TYR A 290 -13.52 21.09 19.47
C TYR A 290 -14.36 20.93 18.21
N TYR A 291 -14.77 19.69 17.90
CA TYR A 291 -15.55 19.42 16.69
C TYR A 291 -16.94 20.06 16.72
N GLU A 292 -17.51 20.25 17.91
CA GLU A 292 -18.80 20.91 18.09
C GLU A 292 -18.74 22.43 17.89
N SER A 293 -17.70 23.09 18.39
CA SER A 293 -17.66 24.56 18.50
C SER A 293 -16.66 25.25 17.57
N TYR A 294 -15.60 24.57 17.15
CA TYR A 294 -14.43 25.20 16.53
C TYR A 294 -14.02 24.60 15.19
N ALA A 295 -14.41 23.35 14.90
CA ALA A 295 -13.98 22.69 13.67
C ALA A 295 -14.48 23.42 12.43
N ALA A 296 -13.56 23.57 11.49
CA ALA A 296 -13.82 24.11 10.17
C ALA A 296 -14.63 23.13 9.31
N ALA A 297 -15.30 23.65 8.28
CA ALA A 297 -16.15 22.85 7.38
C ALA A 297 -15.41 21.64 6.78
N TRP A 298 -14.15 21.84 6.36
CA TRP A 298 -13.32 20.80 5.76
C TRP A 298 -12.94 19.69 6.76
N GLU A 299 -12.93 19.97 8.06
CA GLU A 299 -12.64 18.96 9.09
C GLU A 299 -13.81 17.98 9.24
N TRP A 300 -15.05 18.48 9.14
CA TRP A 300 -16.22 17.60 9.09
C TRP A 300 -16.20 16.71 7.85
N GLN A 301 -15.76 17.23 6.71
CA GLN A 301 -15.54 16.44 5.50
C GLN A 301 -14.48 15.36 5.71
N ALA A 302 -13.35 15.71 6.35
CA ALA A 302 -12.30 14.74 6.68
C ALA A 302 -12.82 13.62 7.62
N LEU A 303 -13.72 13.96 8.55
CA LEU A 303 -14.35 13.00 9.47
C LEU A 303 -15.22 11.93 8.78
N ILE A 304 -15.66 12.14 7.52
CA ILE A 304 -16.38 11.10 6.73
C ILE A 304 -15.56 9.80 6.72
N LYS A 305 -14.24 9.92 6.49
CA LYS A 305 -13.34 8.78 6.37
C LYS A 305 -12.86 8.26 7.73
N ALA A 306 -13.06 8.98 8.84
CA ALA A 306 -12.55 8.61 10.17
C ALA A 306 -12.94 7.19 10.63
N ARG A 307 -11.96 6.35 10.99
CA ARG A 307 -12.19 4.96 11.40
C ARG A 307 -11.36 4.61 12.63
N VAL A 308 -12.02 4.12 13.67
CA VAL A 308 -11.36 3.52 14.82
C VAL A 308 -10.62 2.25 14.37
N VAL A 309 -9.32 2.19 14.61
CA VAL A 309 -8.47 1.07 14.17
C VAL A 309 -7.75 0.34 15.30
N ALA A 310 -7.41 1.00 16.41
CA ALA A 310 -6.74 0.36 17.53
C ALA A 310 -7.12 1.02 18.87
N GLY A 311 -6.87 0.31 19.96
CA GLY A 311 -7.07 0.77 21.33
C GLY A 311 -8.46 0.48 21.91
N ASP A 312 -8.86 1.27 22.90
CA ASP A 312 -10.10 1.12 23.64
C ASP A 312 -11.35 1.21 22.73
N ALA A 313 -12.02 0.06 22.57
CA ALA A 313 -13.21 -0.07 21.75
C ALA A 313 -14.43 0.71 22.28
N ARG A 314 -14.53 0.97 23.59
CA ARG A 314 -15.60 1.80 24.18
C ARG A 314 -15.37 3.26 23.85
N LEU A 315 -14.14 3.76 24.03
CA LEU A 315 -13.76 5.13 23.69
C LEU A 315 -13.97 5.41 22.20
N GLY A 316 -13.46 4.52 21.33
CA GLY A 316 -13.63 4.64 19.89
C GLY A 316 -15.10 4.59 19.43
N ARG A 317 -15.94 3.76 20.05
CA ARG A 317 -17.39 3.71 19.74
C ARG A 317 -18.09 5.03 20.10
N ARG A 318 -17.73 5.67 21.21
CA ARG A 318 -18.26 6.99 21.60
C ARG A 318 -17.84 8.05 20.59
N PHE A 319 -16.55 8.11 20.23
CA PHE A 319 -16.08 9.04 19.21
C PHE A 319 -16.80 8.85 17.88
N ARG A 320 -16.90 7.60 17.39
CA ARG A 320 -17.59 7.28 16.12
C ARG A 320 -19.06 7.68 16.15
N ARG A 321 -19.75 7.51 17.28
CA ARG A 321 -21.15 7.92 17.42
C ARG A 321 -21.26 9.44 17.29
N PHE A 322 -20.41 10.16 18.02
CA PHE A 322 -20.36 11.61 17.98
C PHE A 322 -20.04 12.15 16.58
N THR A 323 -18.96 11.67 15.94
CA THR A 323 -18.56 12.14 14.60
C THR A 323 -19.64 11.85 13.56
N ARG A 324 -20.30 10.69 13.63
CA ARG A 324 -21.47 10.40 12.78
C ARG A 324 -22.65 11.33 13.06
N GLN A 325 -22.87 11.75 14.29
CA GLN A 325 -23.97 12.66 14.59
C GLN A 325 -23.68 14.04 14.01
N ILE A 326 -22.48 14.58 14.25
CA ILE A 326 -22.14 15.95 13.87
C ILE A 326 -21.91 16.11 12.36
N THR A 327 -21.16 15.19 11.71
CA THR A 327 -20.88 15.26 10.26
C THR A 327 -22.17 15.24 9.43
N TRP A 328 -23.23 14.58 9.92
CA TRP A 328 -24.50 14.42 9.21
C TRP A 328 -25.66 15.21 9.84
N ALA A 329 -25.37 16.13 10.78
CA ALA A 329 -26.41 16.87 11.51
C ALA A 329 -27.17 17.88 10.63
N LYS A 330 -26.47 18.50 9.68
CA LYS A 330 -27.01 19.48 8.75
C LYS A 330 -26.43 19.25 7.35
N ARG A 331 -27.19 19.64 6.32
CA ARG A 331 -26.67 19.71 4.95
C ARG A 331 -25.65 20.83 4.85
N ALA A 332 -24.61 20.61 4.03
CA ALA A 332 -23.71 21.68 3.64
C ALA A 332 -24.51 22.80 2.96
N ASP A 333 -24.34 24.03 3.43
CA ASP A 333 -24.86 25.24 2.81
C ASP A 333 -23.78 25.89 1.93
N ASP A 334 -24.14 26.96 1.23
CA ASP A 334 -23.21 27.70 0.37
C ASP A 334 -21.97 28.19 1.13
N GLY A 335 -22.10 28.51 2.42
CA GLY A 335 -20.99 28.93 3.28
C GLY A 335 -19.99 27.81 3.48
N HIS A 336 -20.47 26.62 3.86
CA HIS A 336 -19.67 25.40 3.99
C HIS A 336 -18.94 25.07 2.68
N LEU A 337 -19.67 25.05 1.55
CA LEU A 337 -19.10 24.71 0.26
C LEU A 337 -17.99 25.70 -0.16
N ARG A 338 -18.20 27.00 0.06
CA ARG A 338 -17.18 28.03 -0.19
C ARG A 338 -15.95 27.86 0.70
N GLU A 339 -16.14 27.65 2.00
CA GLU A 339 -15.03 27.47 2.94
C GLU A 339 -14.15 26.28 2.55
N VAL A 340 -14.78 25.15 2.22
CA VAL A 340 -14.08 23.95 1.78
C VAL A 340 -13.34 24.21 0.46
N PHE A 341 -13.97 24.90 -0.51
CA PHE A 341 -13.34 25.22 -1.79
C PHE A 341 -12.13 26.15 -1.65
N GLU A 342 -12.20 27.14 -0.75
CA GLU A 342 -11.07 28.02 -0.46
C GLU A 342 -9.94 27.28 0.27
N MET A 343 -10.26 26.26 1.08
CA MET A 343 -9.23 25.38 1.66
C MET A 343 -8.56 24.49 0.60
N LYS A 344 -9.32 23.98 -0.37
CA LYS A 344 -8.79 23.21 -1.51
C LYS A 344 -7.77 24.04 -2.28
N LYS A 345 -8.14 25.26 -2.70
CA LYS A 345 -7.22 26.20 -3.39
C LYS A 345 -5.94 26.45 -2.60
N ARG A 346 -6.05 26.68 -1.28
CA ARG A 346 -4.88 26.88 -0.41
C ARG A 346 -3.95 25.67 -0.37
N THR A 347 -4.50 24.45 -0.46
CA THR A 347 -3.74 23.20 -0.40
C THR A 347 -3.09 22.86 -1.74
N GLU A 348 -3.68 23.32 -2.85
CA GLU A 348 -3.16 23.11 -4.21
C GLU A 348 -2.04 24.11 -4.55
N GLY A 349 -2.00 25.28 -3.91
CA GLY A 349 -1.03 26.33 -4.21
C GLY A 349 -1.39 27.11 -5.48
N THR A 350 -0.55 28.07 -5.87
CA THR A 350 -0.77 28.85 -7.10
C THR A 350 -0.57 27.99 -8.36
N PRO A 351 -1.38 28.18 -9.42
CA PRO A 351 -1.32 27.38 -10.66
C PRO A 351 0.04 27.38 -11.37
N ASP A 352 0.88 28.41 -11.14
CA ASP A 352 2.21 28.52 -11.72
C ASP A 352 3.12 27.41 -11.17
N GLY A 353 3.45 26.44 -12.03
CA GLY A 353 4.35 25.32 -11.71
C GLY A 353 3.66 24.01 -11.33
N MET A 354 2.33 23.90 -11.45
CA MET A 354 1.65 22.62 -11.28
C MET A 354 2.03 21.65 -12.40
N ASP A 355 2.60 20.51 -12.03
CA ASP A 355 2.76 19.38 -12.95
C ASP A 355 1.39 18.79 -13.28
N THR A 356 0.85 19.14 -14.44
CA THR A 356 -0.45 18.65 -14.94
C THR A 356 -0.48 17.14 -15.15
N ARG A 357 0.69 16.47 -15.14
CA ARG A 357 0.79 15.01 -15.21
C ARG A 357 0.76 14.34 -13.83
N ASN A 358 0.68 15.10 -12.74
CA ASN A 358 0.59 14.55 -11.40
C ASN A 358 -0.80 13.94 -11.16
N LEU A 359 -0.87 12.60 -11.24
CA LEU A 359 -2.12 11.85 -11.04
C LEU A 359 -2.79 12.09 -9.68
N LYS A 360 -2.05 12.52 -8.66
CA LYS A 360 -2.59 12.73 -7.30
C LYS A 360 -3.15 14.13 -7.12
N SER A 361 -2.40 15.16 -7.49
CA SER A 361 -2.68 16.56 -7.15
C SER A 361 -2.76 17.52 -8.34
N GLY A 362 -2.55 17.04 -9.57
CA GLY A 362 -2.83 17.82 -10.76
C GLY A 362 -4.34 17.98 -10.98
N PRO A 363 -4.77 18.94 -11.82
CA PRO A 363 -6.18 19.14 -12.14
C PRO A 363 -6.83 17.85 -12.68
N GLY A 364 -8.00 17.48 -12.13
CA GLY A 364 -8.70 16.23 -12.46
C GLY A 364 -8.06 14.98 -11.83
N GLY A 365 -7.07 15.15 -10.95
CA GLY A 365 -6.40 14.05 -10.27
C GLY A 365 -7.24 13.41 -9.17
N ILE A 366 -6.66 12.40 -8.51
CA ILE A 366 -7.34 11.61 -7.46
C ILE A 366 -7.88 12.50 -6.33
N ARG A 367 -7.14 13.54 -5.92
CA ARG A 367 -7.58 14.45 -4.85
C ARG A 367 -8.85 15.23 -5.23
N ASP A 368 -9.00 15.61 -6.50
CA ASP A 368 -10.19 16.32 -6.99
C ASP A 368 -11.42 15.41 -6.91
N VAL A 369 -11.29 14.17 -7.38
CA VAL A 369 -12.37 13.16 -7.30
C VAL A 369 -12.76 12.90 -5.85
N GLU A 370 -11.79 12.66 -4.97
CA GLU A 370 -12.05 12.45 -3.53
C GLU A 370 -12.80 13.65 -2.92
N TRP A 371 -12.43 14.86 -3.32
CA TRP A 371 -13.03 16.09 -2.82
C TRP A 371 -14.47 16.29 -3.29
N ILE A 372 -14.72 16.15 -4.60
CA ILE A 372 -16.05 16.32 -5.21
C ILE A 372 -17.03 15.31 -4.62
N VAL A 373 -16.63 14.03 -4.57
CA VAL A 373 -17.46 12.97 -3.99
C VAL A 373 -17.82 13.32 -2.56
N GLN A 374 -16.86 13.72 -1.72
CA GLN A 374 -17.15 14.07 -0.33
C GLN A 374 -18.05 15.29 -0.18
N GLN A 375 -17.98 16.28 -1.08
CA GLN A 375 -18.90 17.42 -1.07
C GLN A 375 -20.33 16.99 -1.38
N LEU A 376 -20.52 16.16 -2.41
CA LEU A 376 -21.83 15.56 -2.72
C LEU A 376 -22.34 14.74 -1.52
N GLN A 377 -21.47 14.01 -0.84
CA GLN A 377 -21.82 13.30 0.38
C GLN A 377 -22.30 14.25 1.49
N MET A 378 -21.64 15.40 1.71
CA MET A 378 -22.07 16.38 2.71
C MET A 378 -23.44 17.02 2.38
N MET A 379 -23.78 17.14 1.11
CA MET A 379 -25.09 17.65 0.66
C MET A 379 -26.20 16.62 0.82
N ILE A 380 -25.93 15.36 0.47
CA ILE A 380 -26.94 14.29 0.33
C ILE A 380 -27.02 13.41 1.59
N GLY A 381 -25.88 13.16 2.23
CA GLY A 381 -25.70 12.28 3.37
C GLY A 381 -26.65 12.52 4.54
N PRO A 382 -26.96 13.76 4.95
CA PRO A 382 -27.92 14.02 6.02
C PRO A 382 -29.29 13.37 5.78
N SER A 383 -29.76 13.34 4.53
CA SER A 383 -31.05 12.76 4.16
C SER A 383 -30.96 11.30 3.66
N HIS A 384 -29.81 10.88 3.14
CA HIS A 384 -29.63 9.54 2.58
C HIS A 384 -28.44 8.81 3.21
N GLN A 385 -28.73 7.82 4.06
CA GLN A 385 -27.69 7.08 4.76
C GLN A 385 -26.73 6.31 3.84
N ARG A 386 -27.19 5.87 2.66
CA ARG A 386 -26.37 5.16 1.67
C ARG A 386 -25.18 6.02 1.22
N ALA A 387 -25.41 7.31 0.98
CA ALA A 387 -24.37 8.26 0.56
C ALA A 387 -23.26 8.46 1.61
N ARG A 388 -23.43 7.99 2.85
CA ARG A 388 -22.42 8.10 3.93
C ARG A 388 -21.32 7.01 3.84
N ALA A 389 -21.14 6.39 2.68
CA ALA A 389 -20.08 5.41 2.43
C ALA A 389 -18.70 6.06 2.63
N LYS A 390 -17.71 5.31 3.12
CA LYS A 390 -16.38 5.89 3.37
C LYS A 390 -15.44 5.80 2.17
N SER A 391 -15.57 4.70 1.42
CA SER A 391 -14.82 4.50 0.18
C SER A 391 -15.37 5.46 -0.86
N THR A 392 -14.45 6.15 -1.53
CA THR A 392 -14.71 7.10 -2.60
C THR A 392 -15.38 6.40 -3.77
N LEU A 393 -14.86 5.25 -4.22
CA LEU A 393 -15.43 4.50 -5.34
C LEU A 393 -16.85 4.03 -5.01
N ARG A 394 -17.05 3.43 -3.82
CA ARG A 394 -18.40 3.03 -3.40
C ARG A 394 -19.35 4.22 -3.23
N ALA A 395 -18.85 5.36 -2.80
CA ALA A 395 -19.67 6.56 -2.69
C ALA A 395 -20.08 7.07 -4.07
N LEU A 396 -19.16 7.03 -5.05
CA LEU A 396 -19.43 7.36 -6.44
C LEU A 396 -20.52 6.45 -7.03
N ASP A 397 -20.40 5.13 -6.89
CA ASP A 397 -21.42 4.17 -7.35
C ASP A 397 -22.81 4.49 -6.75
N ILE A 398 -22.85 4.82 -5.45
CA ILE A 398 -24.09 5.16 -4.76
C ILE A 398 -24.67 6.51 -5.22
N LEU A 399 -23.81 7.48 -5.53
CA LEU A 399 -24.23 8.79 -6.02
C LEU A 399 -24.79 8.68 -7.44
N ASP A 400 -24.15 7.86 -8.28
CA ASP A 400 -24.62 7.53 -9.63
C ASP A 400 -25.99 6.83 -9.59
N GLU A 401 -26.14 5.78 -8.78
CA GLU A 401 -27.42 5.08 -8.56
C GLU A 401 -28.55 6.00 -8.03
N MET A 402 -28.19 7.17 -7.49
CA MET A 402 -29.13 8.16 -6.97
C MET A 402 -29.41 9.30 -7.95
N ASP A 403 -28.92 9.22 -9.18
CA ASP A 403 -28.97 10.28 -10.21
C ASP A 403 -28.42 11.62 -9.67
N ALA A 404 -27.42 11.54 -8.78
CA ALA A 404 -26.76 12.72 -8.21
C ALA A 404 -25.59 13.22 -9.06
N LEU A 405 -25.27 12.50 -10.14
CA LEU A 405 -24.29 12.83 -11.17
C LEU A 405 -25.05 13.04 -12.50
N SER A 406 -24.58 13.96 -13.33
CA SER A 406 -25.14 14.14 -14.67
C SER A 406 -24.71 13.00 -15.61
N PRO A 407 -25.41 12.77 -16.74
CA PRO A 407 -25.05 11.73 -17.70
C PRO A 407 -23.63 11.86 -18.30
N ASP A 408 -23.06 13.07 -18.28
CA ASP A 408 -21.68 13.32 -18.72
C ASP A 408 -20.65 13.05 -17.61
N GLU A 409 -21.09 12.85 -16.37
CA GLU A 409 -20.29 12.57 -15.16
C GLU A 409 -20.35 11.10 -14.71
N THR A 410 -21.32 10.33 -15.23
CA THR A 410 -21.45 8.86 -15.09
C THR A 410 -20.52 8.14 -16.06
#